data_AF-A0A9D8BNU7-F1
#
_entry.id   AF-A0A9D8BNU7-F1
#
_cell.length_a   1.000
_cell.length_b   1.000
_cell.length_c   1.000
_cell.angle_alpha   90.00
_cell.angle_beta   90.00
_cell.angle_gamma   90.00
#
_symmetry.space_group_name_H-M   'P 1'
#
loop_
_entity.id
_entity.type
_entity.pdbx_description
1 polymer ?
#
loop_
_entity_poly.entity_id
_entity_poly.type
_entity_poly.pdbx_seq_one_letter_code
_entity_poly.pdbx_strand_id
1 'polypeptide(L)'
;MNSKKCPARVLRMSWWISVLSLAASVLAAGMARCADPEPGQPVEIRSACADSTKGIVLGVEGKGWLERRAGNLVLHVAGTPYEMGYQHGVLLRPQIQQLVARLYAIGAAQALLDPKKPALSQLKKAYDRCLPHIPKDCLDEMRGLADGSSVSLERITTVNMIPELFHCSGFALWGRATKGGALYHGRILDYAMEIGYHQFALLIVAHPQGKRSFINVTYTGFIGSVTGTNDQQVTFGEMGGGGEGLWDGMPMSFLMRKGLEEADTLDDGLAIFRNTPRTCEYYYVISDAKMPDARGLACRPDKFLVLRPGEPHPDLPVPV
;
A
#
# COMPACT_ATOMS: atom_id res chain seq x y z
N MET A 1 12.77 -20.87 45.44
CA MET A 1 13.98 -21.08 44.62
C MET A 1 13.57 -21.94 43.44
N ASN A 2 13.62 -21.59 42.15
CA ASN A 2 14.15 -20.44 41.42
C ASN A 2 13.37 -20.38 40.09
N SER A 3 12.59 -19.33 39.84
CA SER A 3 11.92 -19.10 38.55
C SER A 3 12.95 -18.58 37.55
N LYS A 4 13.32 -19.38 36.54
CA LYS A 4 14.16 -18.90 35.43
C LYS A 4 13.29 -18.05 34.50
N LYS A 5 13.44 -16.73 34.59
CA LYS A 5 12.88 -15.76 33.63
C LYS A 5 13.58 -15.96 32.27
N CYS A 6 12.79 -16.19 31.24
CA CYS A 6 13.22 -16.11 29.85
C CYS A 6 13.46 -14.63 29.49
N PRO A 7 14.58 -14.23 28.88
CA PRO A 7 14.81 -12.83 28.53
C PRO A 7 13.92 -12.49 27.33
N ALA A 8 12.96 -11.59 27.53
CA ALA A 8 12.26 -10.92 26.45
C ALA A 8 13.30 -10.15 25.61
N ARG A 9 13.63 -10.67 24.43
CA ARG A 9 14.27 -9.87 23.38
C ARG A 9 13.23 -8.84 22.93
N VAL A 10 13.35 -7.63 23.46
CA VAL A 10 12.70 -6.44 22.90
C VAL A 10 13.13 -6.37 21.43
N LEU A 11 12.17 -6.55 20.52
CA LEU A 11 12.35 -6.23 19.10
C LEU A 11 12.80 -4.76 19.05
N ARG A 12 14.04 -4.51 18.64
CA ARG A 12 14.47 -3.16 18.30
C ARG A 12 13.66 -2.75 17.06
N MET A 13 12.60 -1.98 17.29
CA MET A 13 11.96 -1.16 16.26
C MET A 13 13.04 -0.37 15.52
N SER A 14 12.95 -0.37 14.20
CA SER A 14 13.97 0.13 13.30
C SER A 14 14.32 1.61 13.56
N TRP A 15 15.55 1.96 13.22
CA TRP A 15 16.27 3.22 13.46
C TRP A 15 15.55 4.52 13.00
N TRP A 16 14.42 4.42 12.29
CA TRP A 16 13.73 5.54 11.64
C TRP A 16 12.95 6.43 12.62
N ILE A 17 12.46 5.88 13.73
CA ILE A 17 11.71 6.65 14.75
C ILE A 17 12.63 7.67 15.45
N SER A 18 13.93 7.40 15.54
CA SER A 18 14.86 8.24 16.32
C SER A 18 15.22 9.57 15.66
N VAL A 19 15.04 9.73 14.34
CA VAL A 19 15.35 10.99 13.64
C VAL A 19 14.22 12.02 13.81
N LEU A 20 12.98 11.58 14.06
CA LEU A 20 11.84 12.45 14.34
C LEU A 20 11.73 12.86 15.82
N SER A 21 12.35 12.11 16.74
CA SER A 21 12.27 12.38 18.18
C SER A 21 13.02 13.64 18.65
N LEU A 22 13.89 14.24 17.84
CA LEU A 22 14.61 15.47 18.23
C LEU A 22 13.83 16.76 17.93
N ALA A 23 12.86 16.72 17.00
CA ALA A 23 11.95 17.84 16.76
C ALA A 23 10.77 17.86 17.74
N ALA A 24 10.39 16.70 18.30
CA ALA A 24 9.30 16.57 19.26
C ALA A 24 9.68 16.90 20.72
N SER A 25 10.98 16.91 21.05
CA SER A 25 11.45 17.06 22.44
C SER A 25 11.51 18.50 22.95
N VAL A 26 11.20 19.50 22.13
CA VAL A 26 11.04 20.91 22.57
C VAL A 26 9.59 21.26 22.93
N LEU A 27 8.61 20.40 22.63
CA LEU A 27 7.17 20.64 22.91
C LEU A 27 6.58 19.73 23.99
N ALA A 28 7.33 18.74 24.50
CA ALA A 28 6.82 17.73 25.44
C ALA A 28 7.07 18.06 26.93
N ALA A 29 7.34 19.32 27.28
CA ALA A 29 7.41 19.75 28.69
C ALA A 29 6.00 20.11 29.21
N GLY A 30 5.10 19.14 29.26
CA GLY A 30 3.79 19.37 29.88
C GLY A 30 2.68 18.41 29.49
N MET A 31 2.85 17.10 29.65
CA MET A 31 1.69 16.18 29.64
C MET A 31 1.84 15.10 30.71
N ALA A 32 0.84 15.06 31.58
CA ALA A 32 0.66 14.06 32.62
C ALA A 32 0.41 12.67 32.02
N ARG A 33 0.82 11.63 32.76
CA ARG A 33 0.58 10.22 32.43
C ARG A 33 -0.94 9.98 32.28
N CYS A 34 -1.39 9.61 31.08
CA CYS A 34 -2.75 9.15 30.87
C CYS A 34 -2.88 7.72 31.42
N ALA A 35 -3.92 7.48 32.22
CA ALA A 35 -4.33 6.16 32.64
C ALA A 35 -4.91 5.36 31.47
N ASP A 36 -4.91 4.03 31.59
CA ASP A 36 -5.50 3.12 30.60
C ASP A 36 -7.00 3.45 30.41
N PRO A 37 -7.52 3.51 29.17
CA PRO A 37 -8.91 3.82 28.92
C PRO A 37 -9.80 2.64 29.35
N GLU A 38 -10.88 2.93 30.07
CA GLU A 38 -11.92 1.95 30.33
C GLU A 38 -12.56 1.47 29.01
N PRO A 39 -13.04 0.21 28.94
CA PRO A 39 -13.70 -0.32 27.75
C PRO A 39 -14.95 0.49 27.43
N GLY A 40 -14.81 1.39 26.45
CA GLY A 40 -15.90 2.22 25.94
C GLY A 40 -17.02 1.39 25.33
N GLN A 41 -18.24 1.92 25.40
CA GLN A 41 -19.42 1.32 24.77
C GLN A 41 -19.14 1.00 23.29
N PRO A 42 -19.76 -0.06 22.73
CA PRO A 42 -19.58 -0.43 21.32
C PRO A 42 -19.84 0.79 20.43
N VAL A 43 -18.77 1.24 19.77
CA VAL A 43 -18.86 2.29 18.76
C VAL A 43 -19.70 1.72 17.63
N GLU A 44 -20.92 2.24 17.51
CA GLU A 44 -21.74 2.01 16.33
C GLU A 44 -20.97 2.60 15.14
N ILE A 45 -20.37 1.74 14.29
CA ILE A 45 -19.72 2.17 13.05
C ILE A 45 -20.84 2.67 12.13
N ARG A 46 -21.22 3.93 12.31
CA ARG A 46 -22.10 4.62 11.38
C ARG A 46 -21.28 4.86 10.12
N SER A 47 -21.69 4.22 9.04
CA SER A 47 -21.24 4.60 7.70
C SER A 47 -21.44 6.11 7.56
N ALA A 48 -20.37 6.85 7.29
CA ALA A 48 -20.44 8.28 6.99
C ALA A 48 -21.22 8.59 5.68
N CYS A 49 -21.81 7.58 5.02
CA CYS A 49 -22.50 7.69 3.75
C CYS A 49 -23.97 8.13 3.84
N ALA A 50 -24.40 8.76 4.94
CA ALA A 50 -25.81 9.14 5.10
C ALA A 50 -26.27 10.30 4.19
N ASP A 51 -25.36 11.10 3.62
CA ASP A 51 -25.74 12.23 2.75
C ASP A 51 -25.18 12.08 1.32
N SER A 52 -26.05 11.57 0.45
CA SER A 52 -25.91 11.39 -1.01
C SER A 52 -24.76 10.48 -1.48
N THR A 53 -25.11 9.26 -1.90
CA THR A 53 -24.22 8.37 -2.65
C THR A 53 -23.94 8.86 -4.09
N LYS A 54 -24.59 9.93 -4.53
CA LYS A 54 -24.44 10.48 -5.88
C LYS A 54 -23.13 11.25 -5.99
N GLY A 55 -22.20 10.72 -6.78
CA GLY A 55 -20.91 11.38 -7.04
C GLY A 55 -21.08 12.70 -7.79
N ILE A 56 -20.21 13.66 -7.48
CA ILE A 56 -20.08 14.92 -8.21
C ILE A 56 -18.83 14.82 -9.09
N VAL A 57 -19.01 14.85 -10.41
CA VAL A 57 -17.88 14.85 -11.36
C VAL A 57 -17.13 16.17 -11.25
N LEU A 58 -15.82 16.09 -11.01
CA LEU A 58 -14.90 17.21 -10.87
C LEU A 58 -14.13 17.52 -12.16
N GLY A 59 -13.99 16.53 -13.04
CA GLY A 59 -13.29 16.66 -14.31
C GLY A 59 -13.32 15.37 -15.12
N VAL A 60 -13.10 15.49 -16.43
CA VAL A 60 -13.05 14.38 -17.39
C VAL A 60 -11.84 14.58 -18.29
N GLU A 61 -11.10 13.51 -18.56
CA GLU A 61 -9.97 13.48 -19.49
C GLU A 61 -10.02 12.17 -20.27
N GLY A 62 -10.14 12.24 -21.60
CA GLY A 62 -10.30 11.04 -22.43
C GLY A 62 -11.42 10.12 -21.96
N LYS A 63 -11.07 8.89 -21.54
CA LYS A 63 -12.00 7.86 -21.02
C LYS A 63 -12.13 7.90 -19.49
N GLY A 64 -11.32 8.71 -18.81
CA GLY A 64 -11.26 8.79 -17.36
C GLY A 64 -12.02 10.01 -16.83
N TRP A 65 -12.44 9.94 -15.57
CA TRP A 65 -13.04 11.07 -14.87
C TRP A 65 -12.73 11.01 -13.38
N LEU A 66 -12.74 12.18 -12.75
CA LEU A 66 -12.59 12.32 -11.31
C LEU A 66 -13.94 12.70 -10.73
N GLU A 67 -14.37 12.04 -9.67
CA GLU A 67 -15.55 12.41 -8.90
C GLU A 67 -15.25 12.55 -7.41
N ARG A 68 -16.10 13.32 -6.73
CA ARG A 68 -16.21 13.31 -5.27
C ARG A 68 -17.45 12.53 -4.87
N ARG A 69 -17.29 11.47 -4.06
CA ARG A 69 -18.38 10.62 -3.59
C ARG A 69 -18.23 10.38 -2.09
N ALA A 70 -19.27 10.73 -1.32
CA ALA A 70 -19.26 10.62 0.15
C ALA A 70 -17.98 11.22 0.78
N GLY A 71 -17.59 12.42 0.34
CA GLY A 71 -16.39 13.13 0.80
C GLY A 71 -15.06 12.66 0.17
N ASN A 72 -15.00 11.46 -0.39
CA ASN A 72 -13.78 10.87 -0.94
C ASN A 72 -13.57 11.21 -2.42
N LEU A 73 -12.31 11.30 -2.86
CA LEU A 73 -11.96 11.36 -4.28
C LEU A 73 -11.96 9.94 -4.87
N VAL A 74 -12.66 9.79 -6.00
CA VAL A 74 -12.68 8.56 -6.79
C VAL A 74 -12.27 8.89 -8.21
N LEU A 75 -11.11 8.39 -8.61
CA LEU A 75 -10.59 8.50 -9.97
C LEU A 75 -10.99 7.25 -10.75
N HIS A 76 -11.63 7.45 -11.89
CA HIS A 76 -11.90 6.40 -12.85
C HIS A 76 -10.93 6.55 -14.02
N VAL A 77 -10.22 5.48 -14.37
CA VAL A 77 -9.28 5.45 -15.51
C VAL A 77 -9.54 4.25 -16.40
N ALA A 78 -9.34 4.42 -17.71
CA ALA A 78 -9.57 3.35 -18.67
C ALA A 78 -8.67 3.45 -19.91
N GLY A 79 -8.30 2.30 -20.47
CA GLY A 79 -7.56 2.19 -21.73
C GLY A 79 -6.19 1.54 -21.59
N THR A 80 -5.28 1.91 -22.49
CA THR A 80 -3.88 1.50 -22.45
C THR A 80 -3.19 2.02 -21.17
N PRO A 81 -2.09 1.41 -20.72
CA PRO A 81 -1.37 1.88 -19.53
C PRO A 81 -0.99 3.37 -19.62
N TYR A 82 -0.50 3.82 -20.78
CA TYR A 82 -0.19 5.23 -20.99
C TYR A 82 -1.42 6.14 -20.86
N GLU A 83 -2.55 5.77 -21.49
CA GLU A 83 -3.80 6.55 -21.39
C GLU A 83 -4.27 6.67 -19.93
N MET A 84 -4.26 5.56 -19.18
CA MET A 84 -4.67 5.58 -17.75
C MET A 84 -3.76 6.47 -16.92
N GLY A 85 -2.44 6.39 -17.13
CA GLY A 85 -1.47 7.26 -16.47
C GLY A 85 -1.71 8.73 -16.79
N TYR A 86 -1.94 9.04 -18.07
CA TYR A 86 -2.21 10.40 -18.52
C TYR A 86 -3.48 10.98 -17.88
N GLN A 87 -4.56 10.20 -17.85
CA GLN A 87 -5.82 10.58 -17.19
C GLN A 87 -5.61 10.87 -15.70
N HIS A 88 -4.92 9.98 -14.98
CA HIS A 88 -4.56 10.19 -13.58
C HIS A 88 -3.74 11.48 -13.41
N GLY A 89 -2.72 11.67 -14.25
CA GLY A 89 -1.84 12.83 -14.20
C GLY A 89 -2.57 14.15 -14.42
N VAL A 90 -3.45 14.23 -15.42
CA VAL A 90 -4.20 15.45 -15.75
C VAL A 90 -5.22 15.76 -14.66
N LEU A 91 -6.06 14.79 -14.28
CA LEU A 91 -7.20 15.01 -13.39
C LEU A 91 -6.79 15.32 -11.94
N LEU A 92 -5.59 14.89 -11.54
CA LEU A 92 -5.04 15.11 -10.19
C LEU A 92 -3.73 15.91 -10.21
N ARG A 93 -3.47 16.67 -11.28
CA ARG A 93 -2.21 17.41 -11.47
C ARG A 93 -1.81 18.23 -10.23
N PRO A 94 -2.66 19.08 -9.63
CA PRO A 94 -2.27 19.87 -8.46
C PRO A 94 -1.87 18.99 -7.26
N GLN A 95 -2.63 17.94 -6.98
CA GLN A 95 -2.42 17.03 -5.86
C GLN A 95 -1.11 16.24 -6.04
N ILE A 96 -0.85 15.74 -7.25
CA ILE A 96 0.38 15.02 -7.58
C ILE A 96 1.58 15.95 -7.44
N GLN A 97 1.53 17.15 -8.00
CA GLN A 97 2.62 18.13 -7.88
C GLN A 97 2.89 18.49 -6.42
N GLN A 98 1.84 18.68 -5.62
CA GLN A 98 1.97 19.00 -4.20
C GLN A 98 2.60 17.85 -3.40
N LEU A 99 2.12 16.62 -3.58
CA LEU A 99 2.67 15.46 -2.88
C LEU A 99 4.13 15.23 -3.29
N VAL A 100 4.45 15.23 -4.59
CA VAL A 100 5.81 15.03 -5.08
C VAL A 100 6.75 16.14 -4.61
N ALA A 101 6.32 17.41 -4.60
CA ALA A 101 7.10 18.50 -4.04
C ALA A 101 7.38 18.30 -2.55
N ARG A 102 6.36 17.90 -1.78
CA ARG A 102 6.49 17.65 -0.34
C ARG A 102 7.45 16.50 -0.05
N LEU A 103 7.34 15.38 -0.76
CA LEU A 103 8.21 14.21 -0.58
C LEU A 103 9.67 14.53 -0.90
N TYR A 104 9.91 15.31 -1.95
CA TYR A 104 11.27 15.76 -2.28
C TYR A 104 11.83 16.72 -1.23
N ALA A 105 11.02 17.64 -0.71
CA ALA A 105 11.44 18.54 0.36
C ALA A 105 11.81 17.77 1.65
N ILE A 106 11.00 16.77 2.02
CA ILE A 106 11.28 15.88 3.16
C ILE A 106 12.55 15.07 2.91
N GLY A 107 12.69 14.48 1.72
CA GLY A 107 13.89 13.72 1.34
C GLY A 107 15.16 14.56 1.37
N ALA A 108 15.09 15.83 0.93
CA ALA A 108 16.20 16.77 1.02
C ALA A 108 16.53 17.14 2.47
N ALA A 109 15.52 17.42 3.30
CA ALA A 109 15.72 17.70 4.72
C ALA A 109 16.34 16.49 5.45
N GLN A 110 15.86 15.28 5.16
CA GLN A 110 16.43 14.05 5.70
C GLN A 110 17.90 13.88 5.27
N ALA A 111 18.25 14.17 4.02
CA ALA A 111 19.62 14.06 3.54
C ALA A 111 20.58 15.00 4.29
N LEU A 112 20.09 16.15 4.78
CA LEU A 112 20.88 17.04 5.63
C LEU A 112 21.09 16.46 7.05
N LEU A 113 20.11 15.72 7.56
CA LEU A 113 20.15 15.10 8.89
C LEU A 113 20.94 13.78 8.90
N ASP A 114 20.77 12.94 7.88
CA ASP A 114 21.49 11.69 7.68
C ASP A 114 22.05 11.60 6.24
N PRO A 115 23.23 12.20 5.99
CA PRO A 115 23.82 12.23 4.66
C PRO A 115 24.32 10.87 4.18
N LYS A 116 24.41 9.85 5.05
CA LYS A 116 24.97 8.53 4.69
C LYS A 116 23.99 7.69 3.87
N LYS A 117 22.69 7.88 4.07
CA LYS A 117 21.63 7.15 3.36
C LYS A 117 20.46 8.07 2.98
N PRO A 118 20.65 8.99 2.01
CA PRO A 118 19.56 9.86 1.56
C PRO A 118 18.41 9.04 0.97
N ALA A 119 17.19 9.22 1.48
CA ALA A 119 16.04 8.42 1.06
C ALA A 119 15.77 8.48 -0.45
N LEU A 120 15.82 9.68 -1.07
CA LEU A 120 15.63 9.82 -2.52
C LEU A 120 16.69 9.05 -3.32
N SER A 121 17.94 9.06 -2.86
CA SER A 121 19.01 8.29 -3.48
C SER A 121 18.80 6.78 -3.33
N GLN A 122 18.24 6.33 -2.20
CA GLN A 122 17.91 4.93 -1.98
C GLN A 122 16.73 4.49 -2.86
N LEU A 123 15.70 5.32 -3.01
CA LEU A 123 14.58 5.07 -3.92
C LEU A 123 15.02 4.99 -5.38
N LYS A 124 15.93 5.87 -5.80
CA LYS A 124 16.52 5.81 -7.14
C LYS A 124 17.31 4.52 -7.36
N LYS A 125 18.13 4.10 -6.38
CA LYS A 125 18.84 2.81 -6.45
C LYS A 125 17.88 1.61 -6.49
N ALA A 126 16.79 1.68 -5.73
CA ALA A 126 15.74 0.66 -5.77
C ALA A 126 15.12 0.60 -7.17
N TYR A 127 14.73 1.74 -7.73
CA TYR A 127 14.24 1.82 -9.10
C TYR A 127 15.23 1.21 -10.11
N ASP A 128 16.50 1.61 -10.06
CA ASP A 128 17.53 1.15 -11.00
C ASP A 128 17.71 -0.39 -10.94
N ARG A 129 17.60 -1.01 -9.75
CA ARG A 129 17.68 -2.47 -9.56
C ARG A 129 16.39 -3.21 -9.93
N CYS A 130 15.24 -2.60 -9.65
CA CYS A 130 13.94 -3.17 -9.99
C CYS A 130 13.64 -3.05 -11.49
N LEU A 131 14.23 -2.09 -12.20
CA LEU A 131 13.90 -1.74 -13.59
C LEU A 131 13.82 -2.95 -14.55
N PRO A 132 14.74 -3.93 -14.54
CA PRO A 132 14.65 -5.12 -15.40
C PRO A 132 13.42 -6.00 -15.12
N HIS A 133 12.80 -5.83 -13.95
CA HIS A 133 11.66 -6.61 -13.47
C HIS A 133 10.34 -5.83 -13.47
N ILE A 134 10.36 -4.53 -13.74
CA ILE A 134 9.14 -3.71 -13.83
C ILE A 134 8.44 -4.02 -15.16
N PRO A 135 7.15 -4.41 -15.17
CA PRO A 135 6.41 -4.64 -16.40
C PRO A 135 6.39 -3.39 -17.29
N LYS A 136 6.47 -3.59 -18.61
CA LYS A 136 6.40 -2.50 -19.59
C LYS A 136 5.17 -1.62 -19.39
N ASP A 137 4.03 -2.23 -19.08
CA ASP A 137 2.78 -1.51 -18.81
C ASP A 137 2.92 -0.50 -17.67
N CYS A 138 3.60 -0.88 -16.57
CA CYS A 138 3.85 0.03 -15.45
C CYS A 138 4.77 1.18 -15.85
N LEU A 139 5.78 0.93 -16.69
CA LEU A 139 6.66 1.97 -17.22
C LEU A 139 5.91 2.96 -18.12
N ASP A 140 5.05 2.45 -19.01
CA ASP A 140 4.23 3.27 -19.90
C ASP A 140 3.21 4.10 -19.13
N GLU A 141 2.61 3.55 -18.07
CA GLU A 141 1.69 4.28 -17.21
C GLU A 141 2.39 5.36 -16.38
N MET A 142 3.58 5.09 -15.84
CA MET A 142 4.39 6.14 -15.20
C MET A 142 4.76 7.26 -16.19
N ARG A 143 5.02 6.93 -17.46
CA ARG A 143 5.23 7.94 -18.51
C ARG A 143 3.98 8.78 -18.74
N GLY A 144 2.81 8.14 -18.88
CA GLY A 144 1.53 8.86 -19.00
C GLY A 144 1.28 9.77 -17.80
N LEU A 145 1.52 9.26 -16.59
CA LEU A 145 1.37 10.01 -15.34
C LEU A 145 2.28 11.24 -15.30
N ALA A 146 3.54 11.08 -15.70
CA ALA A 146 4.50 12.18 -15.79
C ALA A 146 4.03 13.27 -16.76
N ASP A 147 3.63 12.88 -17.98
CA ASP A 147 3.16 13.80 -19.01
C ASP A 147 1.88 14.53 -18.56
N GLY A 148 0.91 13.80 -17.99
CA GLY A 148 -0.35 14.35 -17.54
C GLY A 148 -0.20 15.29 -16.33
N SER A 149 0.66 14.95 -15.37
CA SER A 149 0.89 15.75 -14.16
C SER A 149 1.92 16.88 -14.35
N SER A 150 2.61 16.92 -15.49
CA SER A 150 3.72 17.84 -15.74
C SER A 150 4.83 17.73 -14.66
N VAL A 151 5.04 16.52 -14.13
CA VAL A 151 6.12 16.17 -13.23
C VAL A 151 7.10 15.31 -14.02
N SER A 152 8.41 15.50 -13.83
CA SER A 152 9.40 14.72 -14.58
C SER A 152 9.27 13.22 -14.30
N LEU A 153 9.48 12.41 -15.33
CA LEU A 153 9.41 10.95 -15.24
C LEU A 153 10.31 10.40 -14.13
N GLU A 154 11.51 10.95 -13.97
CA GLU A 154 12.43 10.59 -12.88
C GLU A 154 11.79 10.75 -11.49
N ARG A 155 11.07 11.86 -11.26
CA ARG A 155 10.42 12.09 -9.97
C ARG A 155 9.24 11.15 -9.77
N ILE A 156 8.45 10.92 -10.82
CA ILE A 156 7.33 9.96 -10.78
C ILE A 156 7.83 8.54 -10.48
N THR A 157 8.87 8.07 -11.17
CA THR A 157 9.40 6.72 -10.94
C THR A 157 10.01 6.60 -9.55
N THR A 158 10.74 7.63 -9.09
CA THR A 158 11.33 7.65 -7.74
C THR A 158 10.27 7.54 -6.64
N VAL A 159 9.19 8.34 -6.70
CA VAL A 159 8.15 8.31 -5.65
C VAL A 159 7.29 7.05 -5.71
N ASN A 160 7.13 6.42 -6.89
CA ASN A 160 6.42 5.15 -7.00
C ASN A 160 7.17 3.98 -6.35
N MET A 161 8.46 4.13 -6.05
CA MET A 161 9.26 3.15 -5.30
C MET A 161 9.14 3.30 -3.78
N ILE A 162 8.40 4.29 -3.25
CA ILE A 162 8.28 4.51 -1.80
C ILE A 162 7.89 3.24 -1.02
N PRO A 163 6.95 2.41 -1.47
CA PRO A 163 6.62 1.16 -0.77
C PRO A 163 7.80 0.20 -0.58
N GLU A 164 8.88 0.32 -1.35
CA GLU A 164 10.11 -0.49 -1.18
C GLU A 164 10.91 -0.12 0.09
N LEU A 165 10.51 0.94 0.81
CA LEU A 165 11.11 1.39 2.07
C LEU A 165 10.14 1.37 3.27
N PHE A 166 8.86 0.99 3.09
CA PHE A 166 7.83 1.07 4.14
C PHE A 166 6.97 -0.21 4.21
N HIS A 167 6.34 -0.43 5.36
CA HIS A 167 5.65 -1.68 5.74
C HIS A 167 4.32 -1.38 6.49
N CYS A 168 3.37 -2.31 6.57
CA CYS A 168 1.96 -2.06 6.95
C CYS A 168 1.35 -3.14 7.88
N SER A 169 0.04 -3.44 7.80
CA SER A 169 -0.63 -4.56 8.51
C SER A 169 -1.95 -4.95 7.81
N GLY A 170 -2.41 -6.20 7.93
CA GLY A 170 -3.64 -6.69 7.27
C GLY A 170 -4.20 -8.00 7.83
N PHE A 171 -5.41 -8.37 7.42
CA PHE A 171 -6.13 -9.56 7.90
C PHE A 171 -7.25 -9.99 6.96
N ALA A 172 -7.68 -11.26 7.06
CA ALA A 172 -8.93 -11.74 6.51
C ALA A 172 -9.64 -12.66 7.51
N LEU A 173 -10.97 -12.52 7.66
CA LEU A 173 -11.81 -13.23 8.62
C LEU A 173 -13.12 -13.67 7.97
N TRP A 174 -13.60 -14.88 8.23
CA TRP A 174 -14.87 -15.39 7.70
C TRP A 174 -15.42 -16.55 8.53
N GLY A 175 -16.52 -17.17 8.08
CA GLY A 175 -17.10 -18.34 8.72
C GLY A 175 -17.61 -18.02 10.13
N ARG A 176 -17.20 -18.79 11.15
CA ARG A 176 -17.64 -18.55 12.53
C ARG A 176 -17.11 -17.23 13.12
N ALA A 177 -16.08 -16.63 12.51
CA ALA A 177 -15.53 -15.35 12.96
C ALA A 177 -16.38 -14.14 12.55
N THR A 178 -17.33 -14.31 11.62
CA THR A 178 -18.14 -13.20 11.09
C THR A 178 -19.63 -13.52 11.16
N LYS A 179 -20.46 -12.48 11.29
CA LYS A 179 -21.91 -12.64 11.27
C LYS A 179 -22.35 -13.15 9.90
N GLY A 180 -22.97 -14.33 9.86
CA GLY A 180 -23.46 -14.95 8.63
C GLY A 180 -22.38 -15.60 7.76
N GLY A 181 -21.14 -15.72 8.24
CA GLY A 181 -20.06 -16.41 7.53
C GLY A 181 -19.39 -15.62 6.41
N ALA A 182 -19.77 -14.35 6.22
CA ALA A 182 -19.22 -13.47 5.17
C ALA A 182 -17.70 -13.29 5.31
N LEU A 183 -17.01 -13.19 4.18
CA LEU A 183 -15.59 -12.85 4.15
C LEU A 183 -15.38 -11.36 4.32
N TYR A 184 -14.61 -10.98 5.34
CA TYR A 184 -14.08 -9.65 5.55
C TYR A 184 -12.57 -9.66 5.32
N HIS A 185 -12.12 -8.83 4.39
CA HIS A 185 -10.70 -8.53 4.17
C HIS A 185 -10.45 -7.11 4.68
N GLY A 186 -9.52 -6.95 5.61
CA GLY A 186 -9.15 -5.67 6.17
C GLY A 186 -7.66 -5.40 6.08
N ARG A 187 -7.29 -4.13 6.00
CA ARG A 187 -5.90 -3.68 5.91
C ARG A 187 -5.76 -2.31 6.56
N ILE A 188 -4.64 -2.09 7.23
CA ILE A 188 -4.28 -0.84 7.89
C ILE A 188 -3.04 -0.27 7.18
N LEU A 189 -3.12 0.98 6.73
CA LEU A 189 -2.03 1.69 6.04
C LEU A 189 -1.44 2.76 6.95
N ASP A 190 -0.23 2.48 7.43
CA ASP A 190 0.46 3.35 8.37
C ASP A 190 1.50 4.19 7.64
N TYR A 191 1.12 5.42 7.32
CA TYR A 191 2.06 6.48 6.94
C TYR A 191 2.01 7.61 7.98
N ALA A 192 3.16 8.20 8.26
CA ALA A 192 3.29 9.31 9.21
C ALA A 192 2.35 10.48 8.82
N MET A 193 1.44 10.85 9.73
CA MET A 193 0.45 11.90 9.48
C MET A 193 1.11 13.27 9.29
N GLU A 194 2.29 13.47 9.87
CA GLU A 194 3.12 14.68 9.77
C GLU A 194 3.59 14.94 8.33
N ILE A 195 3.70 13.89 7.51
CA ILE A 195 3.98 14.01 6.07
C ILE A 195 2.72 14.48 5.31
N GLY A 196 1.53 14.34 5.93
CA GLY A 196 0.26 14.71 5.34
C GLY A 196 -0.20 13.75 4.23
N TYR A 197 0.33 12.53 4.17
CA TYR A 197 -0.04 11.51 3.17
C TYR A 197 -1.56 11.25 3.12
N HIS A 198 -2.21 11.27 4.28
CA HIS A 198 -3.65 11.08 4.42
C HIS A 198 -4.48 12.10 3.62
N GLN A 199 -3.93 13.29 3.32
CA GLN A 199 -4.60 14.32 2.52
C GLN A 199 -4.66 13.98 1.03
N PHE A 200 -3.86 12.99 0.60
CA PHE A 200 -3.73 12.53 -0.78
C PHE A 200 -4.38 11.16 -1.00
N ALA A 201 -5.17 10.67 -0.04
CA ALA A 201 -5.90 9.42 -0.17
C ALA A 201 -6.83 9.44 -1.39
N LEU A 202 -6.84 8.35 -2.14
CA LEU A 202 -7.52 8.22 -3.41
C LEU A 202 -8.07 6.80 -3.58
N LEU A 203 -9.31 6.69 -4.09
CA LEU A 203 -9.80 5.46 -4.68
C LEU A 203 -9.59 5.52 -6.19
N ILE A 204 -8.98 4.49 -6.78
CA ILE A 204 -8.92 4.34 -8.24
C ILE A 204 -9.82 3.19 -8.65
N VAL A 205 -10.73 3.43 -9.59
CA VAL A 205 -11.45 2.41 -10.35
C VAL A 205 -10.81 2.33 -11.73
N ALA A 206 -10.11 1.23 -12.00
CA ALA A 206 -9.32 1.06 -13.21
C ALA A 206 -9.96 0.04 -14.16
N HIS A 207 -10.01 0.39 -15.44
CA HIS A 207 -10.45 -0.45 -16.55
C HIS A 207 -9.31 -0.59 -17.59
N PRO A 208 -8.24 -1.34 -17.26
CA PRO A 208 -7.12 -1.57 -18.17
C PRO A 208 -7.56 -2.34 -19.42
N GLN A 209 -7.02 -1.96 -20.57
CA GLN A 209 -7.30 -2.67 -21.82
C GLN A 209 -6.74 -4.09 -21.78
N GLY A 210 -7.61 -5.08 -21.99
CA GLY A 210 -7.23 -6.49 -22.09
C GLY A 210 -6.86 -7.15 -20.75
N LYS A 211 -7.13 -6.49 -19.62
CA LYS A 211 -6.90 -7.03 -18.27
C LYS A 211 -8.15 -6.85 -17.39
N ARG A 212 -8.13 -7.40 -16.18
CA ARG A 212 -9.24 -7.28 -15.22
C ARG A 212 -9.43 -5.85 -14.75
N SER A 213 -10.69 -5.44 -14.59
CA SER A 213 -11.00 -4.19 -13.90
C SER A 213 -10.76 -4.36 -12.41
N PHE A 214 -10.28 -3.31 -11.75
CA PHE A 214 -9.99 -3.37 -10.32
C PHE A 214 -10.22 -2.05 -9.60
N ILE A 215 -10.45 -2.15 -8.29
CA ILE A 215 -10.48 -1.03 -7.37
C ILE A 215 -9.18 -1.04 -6.56
N ASN A 216 -8.53 0.11 -6.44
CA ASN A 216 -7.29 0.29 -5.70
C ASN A 216 -7.47 1.41 -4.65
N VAL A 217 -7.19 1.08 -3.40
CA VAL A 217 -7.18 2.06 -2.30
C VAL A 217 -5.75 2.55 -2.12
N THR A 218 -5.52 3.80 -2.51
CA THR A 218 -4.18 4.31 -2.84
C THR A 218 -4.06 5.80 -2.51
N TYR A 219 -3.05 6.47 -3.07
CA TYR A 219 -2.83 7.90 -2.99
C TYR A 219 -2.49 8.51 -4.36
N THR A 220 -2.72 9.81 -4.50
CA THR A 220 -2.52 10.52 -5.79
C THR A 220 -1.08 10.38 -6.30
N GLY A 221 -0.90 10.06 -7.58
CA GLY A 221 0.41 9.94 -8.21
C GLY A 221 1.11 8.60 -8.01
N PHE A 222 0.45 7.63 -7.37
CA PHE A 222 0.94 6.27 -7.24
C PHE A 222 0.12 5.30 -8.09
N ILE A 223 0.80 4.57 -8.98
CA ILE A 223 0.17 3.67 -9.93
C ILE A 223 0.19 2.21 -9.44
N GLY A 224 1.03 1.88 -8.46
CA GLY A 224 1.06 0.56 -7.86
C GLY A 224 -0.18 0.31 -7.00
N SER A 225 -0.29 -0.90 -6.46
CA SER A 225 -1.32 -1.23 -5.48
C SER A 225 -0.69 -1.71 -4.19
N VAL A 226 -1.28 -1.29 -3.08
CA VAL A 226 -0.99 -1.85 -1.76
C VAL A 226 -2.25 -2.44 -1.10
N THR A 227 -3.41 -2.21 -1.72
CA THR A 227 -4.71 -2.78 -1.34
C THR A 227 -5.65 -2.67 -2.53
N GLY A 228 -6.31 -3.76 -2.89
CA GLY A 228 -7.35 -3.68 -3.91
C GLY A 228 -8.15 -4.96 -4.08
N THR A 229 -9.19 -4.88 -4.89
CA THR A 229 -10.00 -6.01 -5.30
C THR A 229 -10.32 -5.90 -6.79
N ASN A 230 -10.40 -7.03 -7.49
CA ASN A 230 -10.71 -7.04 -8.92
C ASN A 230 -12.14 -7.50 -9.22
N ASP A 231 -12.54 -7.43 -10.49
CA ASP A 231 -13.88 -7.83 -10.96
C ASP A 231 -14.19 -9.33 -10.83
N GLN A 232 -13.17 -10.16 -10.52
CA GLN A 232 -13.31 -11.57 -10.16
C GLN A 232 -13.42 -11.79 -8.65
N GLN A 233 -13.52 -10.71 -7.87
CA GLN A 233 -13.65 -10.70 -6.41
C GLN A 233 -12.45 -11.32 -5.68
N VAL A 234 -11.27 -11.23 -6.29
CA VAL A 234 -9.99 -11.55 -5.64
C VAL A 234 -9.42 -10.26 -5.04
N THR A 235 -9.14 -10.29 -3.75
CA THR A 235 -8.67 -9.14 -2.96
C THR A 235 -7.26 -9.39 -2.49
N PHE A 236 -6.41 -8.38 -2.65
CA PHE A 236 -5.01 -8.39 -2.25
C PHE A 236 -4.77 -7.29 -1.22
N GLY A 237 -4.10 -7.63 -0.12
CA GLY A 237 -3.62 -6.70 0.90
C GLY A 237 -2.17 -6.98 1.27
N GLU A 238 -1.37 -5.94 1.39
CA GLU A 238 0.00 -6.03 1.90
C GLU A 238 0.07 -5.63 3.38
N MET A 239 0.98 -6.28 4.11
CA MET A 239 1.22 -6.08 5.53
C MET A 239 2.66 -5.67 5.83
N GLY A 240 3.59 -5.75 4.89
CA GLY A 240 4.96 -5.29 5.12
C GLY A 240 5.77 -6.17 6.07
N GLY A 241 7.09 -6.19 5.90
CA GLY A 241 7.99 -7.02 6.68
C GLY A 241 9.12 -6.24 7.35
N GLY A 242 10.20 -6.91 7.73
CA GLY A 242 11.35 -6.26 8.38
C GLY A 242 12.51 -5.91 7.44
N GLY A 243 12.41 -6.23 6.15
CA GLY A 243 13.54 -6.27 5.22
C GLY A 243 13.51 -5.17 4.16
N GLU A 244 14.59 -4.38 4.08
CA GLU A 244 14.89 -3.42 3.01
C GLU A 244 16.12 -3.86 2.18
N GLY A 245 16.26 -3.35 0.95
CA GLY A 245 17.50 -3.44 0.17
C GLY A 245 17.66 -4.67 -0.74
N LEU A 246 16.68 -5.57 -0.78
CA LEU A 246 16.65 -6.72 -1.70
C LEU A 246 15.80 -6.38 -2.93
N TRP A 247 16.34 -5.59 -3.87
CA TRP A 247 15.58 -4.98 -4.97
C TRP A 247 15.73 -5.68 -6.34
N ASP A 248 16.35 -6.86 -6.40
CA ASP A 248 16.49 -7.61 -7.67
C ASP A 248 15.23 -8.45 -7.95
N GLY A 249 14.10 -7.76 -8.10
CA GLY A 249 12.79 -8.36 -8.34
C GLY A 249 11.74 -7.32 -8.73
N MET A 250 10.51 -7.78 -8.99
CA MET A 250 9.39 -6.89 -9.25
C MET A 250 9.00 -6.16 -7.96
N PRO A 251 8.91 -4.82 -7.95
CA PRO A 251 8.46 -4.07 -6.79
C PRO A 251 7.14 -4.62 -6.25
N MET A 252 7.02 -4.68 -4.92
CA MET A 252 5.86 -5.27 -4.25
C MET A 252 4.55 -4.68 -4.77
N SER A 253 4.52 -3.37 -4.94
CA SER A 253 3.32 -2.67 -5.36
C SER A 253 2.88 -3.00 -6.79
N PHE A 254 3.84 -3.30 -7.66
CA PHE A 254 3.57 -3.74 -9.03
C PHE A 254 3.22 -5.22 -9.09
N LEU A 255 3.78 -6.04 -8.20
CA LEU A 255 3.38 -7.43 -8.05
C LEU A 255 1.93 -7.56 -7.55
N MET A 256 1.56 -6.78 -6.54
CA MET A 256 0.19 -6.66 -6.04
C MET A 256 -0.77 -6.24 -7.15
N ARG A 257 -0.38 -5.20 -7.90
CA ARG A 257 -1.17 -4.72 -9.03
C ARG A 257 -1.31 -5.77 -10.14
N LYS A 258 -0.24 -6.50 -10.46
CA LYS A 258 -0.28 -7.63 -11.40
C LYS A 258 -1.29 -8.68 -10.96
N GLY A 259 -1.34 -8.99 -9.66
CA GLY A 259 -2.38 -9.85 -9.09
C GLY A 259 -3.80 -9.34 -9.37
N LEU A 260 -4.05 -8.05 -9.16
CA LEU A 260 -5.35 -7.45 -9.46
C LEU A 260 -5.72 -7.50 -10.95
N GLU A 261 -4.75 -7.29 -11.82
CA GLU A 261 -4.94 -7.23 -13.27
C GLU A 261 -5.11 -8.61 -13.93
N GLU A 262 -4.57 -9.68 -13.34
CA GLU A 262 -4.45 -11.00 -13.99
C GLU A 262 -5.15 -12.15 -13.25
N ALA A 263 -5.38 -12.06 -11.94
CA ALA A 263 -5.89 -13.19 -11.17
C ALA A 263 -7.41 -13.36 -11.32
N ASP A 264 -7.84 -14.57 -11.71
CA ASP A 264 -9.25 -14.94 -11.68
C ASP A 264 -9.64 -15.61 -10.37
N THR A 265 -8.68 -16.25 -9.71
CA THR A 265 -8.89 -17.03 -8.49
C THR A 265 -7.80 -16.76 -7.45
N LEU A 266 -8.04 -17.21 -6.21
CA LEU A 266 -7.00 -17.26 -5.18
C LEU A 266 -5.73 -17.98 -5.67
N ASP A 267 -5.88 -19.11 -6.35
CA ASP A 267 -4.75 -19.91 -6.82
C ASP A 267 -3.96 -19.20 -7.94
N ASP A 268 -4.61 -18.45 -8.82
CA ASP A 268 -3.91 -17.60 -9.80
C ASP A 268 -3.08 -16.53 -9.10
N GLY A 269 -3.65 -15.89 -8.06
CA GLY A 269 -2.92 -14.94 -7.21
C GLY A 269 -1.67 -15.55 -6.58
N LEU A 270 -1.79 -16.77 -6.03
CA LEU A 270 -0.65 -17.51 -5.48
C LEU A 270 0.40 -17.85 -6.56
N ALA A 271 -0.04 -18.26 -7.75
CA ALA A 271 0.83 -18.60 -8.86
C ALA A 271 1.61 -17.38 -9.37
N ILE A 272 0.94 -16.23 -9.53
CA ILE A 272 1.58 -14.95 -9.91
C ILE A 272 2.68 -14.60 -8.91
N PHE A 273 2.38 -14.66 -7.61
CA PHE A 273 3.34 -14.32 -6.56
C PHE A 273 4.49 -15.32 -6.51
N ARG A 274 4.23 -16.62 -6.68
CA ARG A 274 5.26 -17.67 -6.66
C ARG A 274 6.23 -17.56 -7.83
N ASN A 275 5.71 -17.29 -9.03
CA ASN A 275 6.47 -17.33 -10.28
C ASN A 275 7.13 -16.00 -10.65
N THR A 276 6.81 -14.92 -9.94
CA THR A 276 7.43 -13.61 -10.16
C THR A 276 8.59 -13.41 -9.16
N PRO A 277 9.79 -12.98 -9.59
CA PRO A 277 10.84 -12.55 -8.67
C PRO A 277 10.35 -11.43 -7.76
N ARG A 278 10.54 -11.58 -6.44
CA ARG A 278 10.02 -10.67 -5.41
C ARG A 278 11.15 -9.83 -4.82
N THR A 279 10.83 -8.61 -4.39
CA THR A 279 11.73 -7.78 -3.60
C THR A 279 11.49 -7.94 -2.10
N CYS A 280 12.48 -7.51 -1.31
CA CYS A 280 12.39 -7.25 0.14
C CYS A 280 11.73 -8.37 0.96
N GLU A 281 11.39 -8.08 2.22
CA GLU A 281 10.57 -8.97 3.02
C GLU A 281 9.17 -8.38 3.13
N TYR A 282 8.17 -9.13 2.68
CA TYR A 282 6.78 -8.72 2.70
C TYR A 282 5.87 -9.85 3.13
N TYR A 283 4.78 -9.47 3.78
CA TYR A 283 3.69 -10.36 4.09
C TYR A 283 2.44 -9.88 3.38
N TYR A 284 1.61 -10.82 2.95
CA TYR A 284 0.43 -10.52 2.14
C TYR A 284 -0.77 -11.32 2.64
N VAL A 285 -1.96 -10.80 2.38
CA VAL A 285 -3.20 -11.54 2.46
C VAL A 285 -3.83 -11.51 1.08
N ILE A 286 -4.15 -12.69 0.55
CA ILE A 286 -4.92 -12.83 -0.69
C ILE A 286 -6.18 -13.60 -0.33
N SER A 287 -7.34 -13.11 -0.75
CA SER A 287 -8.62 -13.74 -0.46
C SER A 287 -9.52 -13.75 -1.68
N ASP A 288 -10.38 -14.75 -1.79
CA ASP A 288 -11.37 -14.89 -2.87
C ASP A 288 -12.77 -14.91 -2.26
N ALA A 289 -13.62 -13.96 -2.65
CA ALA A 289 -14.96 -13.86 -2.08
C ALA A 289 -15.96 -14.86 -2.68
N LYS A 290 -15.66 -15.45 -3.85
CA LYS A 290 -16.51 -16.47 -4.49
C LYS A 290 -16.47 -17.78 -3.72
N MET A 291 -15.29 -18.11 -3.19
CA MET A 291 -15.04 -19.24 -2.31
C MET A 291 -14.43 -18.68 -1.03
N PRO A 292 -15.22 -18.32 0.00
CA PRO A 292 -14.73 -17.53 1.14
C PRO A 292 -13.55 -18.23 1.82
N ASP A 293 -12.36 -17.86 1.39
CA ASP A 293 -11.08 -18.47 1.71
C ASP A 293 -9.97 -17.43 1.47
N ALA A 294 -8.86 -17.59 2.17
CA ALA A 294 -7.71 -16.69 2.08
C ALA A 294 -6.39 -17.42 2.35
N ARG A 295 -5.29 -16.82 1.92
CA ARG A 295 -3.94 -17.22 2.30
C ARG A 295 -3.18 -16.04 2.88
N GLY A 296 -2.50 -16.29 4.00
CA GLY A 296 -1.40 -15.45 4.46
C GLY A 296 -0.13 -15.86 3.72
N LEU A 297 0.65 -14.90 3.26
CA LEU A 297 1.95 -15.14 2.62
C LEU A 297 3.06 -14.51 3.44
N ALA A 298 4.18 -15.21 3.57
CA ALA A 298 5.43 -14.65 4.05
C ALA A 298 6.50 -14.83 2.97
N CYS A 299 6.96 -13.72 2.39
CA CYS A 299 7.73 -13.69 1.17
C CYS A 299 9.05 -12.96 1.35
N ARG A 300 10.09 -13.53 0.74
CA ARG A 300 11.39 -12.91 0.45
C ARG A 300 11.79 -13.29 -0.99
N PRO A 301 12.88 -12.75 -1.56
CA PRO A 301 13.36 -13.22 -2.87
C PRO A 301 13.59 -14.74 -2.88
N ASP A 302 14.14 -15.27 -1.79
CA ASP A 302 14.54 -16.67 -1.60
C ASP A 302 13.49 -17.55 -0.89
N LYS A 303 12.40 -16.96 -0.38
CA LYS A 303 11.39 -17.68 0.42
C LYS A 303 9.97 -17.35 -0.07
N PHE A 304 9.16 -18.38 -0.23
CA PHE A 304 7.72 -18.24 -0.52
C PHE A 304 6.94 -19.20 0.38
N LEU A 305 6.48 -18.69 1.52
CA LEU A 305 5.64 -19.43 2.45
C LEU A 305 4.17 -19.05 2.23
N VAL A 306 3.31 -20.08 2.20
CA VAL A 306 1.86 -19.94 2.14
C VAL A 306 1.30 -20.51 3.42
N LEU A 307 0.51 -19.71 4.15
CA LEU A 307 -0.20 -20.12 5.35
C LEU A 307 -1.69 -20.24 5.03
N ARG A 308 -2.26 -21.39 5.38
CA ARG A 308 -3.70 -21.61 5.34
C ARG A 308 -4.37 -21.09 6.61
N PRO A 309 -5.67 -20.84 6.55
CA PRO A 309 -6.44 -20.36 7.70
C PRO A 309 -6.47 -21.41 8.80
N GLY A 310 -6.11 -21.01 10.01
CA GLY A 310 -5.98 -21.90 11.17
C GLY A 310 -4.76 -22.81 11.13
N GLU A 311 -3.83 -22.64 10.18
CA GLU A 311 -2.59 -23.42 10.12
C GLU A 311 -1.59 -22.92 11.19
N PRO A 312 -1.05 -23.82 12.04
CA PRO A 312 -0.03 -23.43 13.00
C PRO A 312 1.30 -23.13 12.28
N HIS A 313 2.02 -22.10 12.73
CA HIS A 313 3.34 -21.78 12.23
C HIS A 313 4.31 -21.46 13.39
N PRO A 314 5.57 -21.93 13.37
CA PRO A 314 6.52 -21.71 14.47
C PRO A 314 6.78 -20.23 14.82
N ASP A 315 6.67 -19.34 13.83
CA ASP A 315 6.86 -17.91 14.01
C ASP A 315 5.59 -17.17 14.50
N LEU A 316 4.46 -17.87 14.65
CA LEU A 316 3.20 -17.31 15.13
C LEU A 316 2.85 -17.88 16.51
N PRO A 317 2.46 -17.03 17.48
CA PRO A 317 2.13 -17.49 18.82
C PRO A 317 0.84 -18.33 18.87
N VAL A 318 -0.06 -18.13 17.92
CA VAL A 318 -1.30 -18.88 17.73
C VAL A 318 -1.60 -19.02 16.23
N PRO A 319 -2.34 -20.06 15.80
CA PRO A 319 -2.85 -20.14 14.42
C PRO A 319 -3.74 -18.93 14.10
N VAL A 320 -3.63 -18.42 12.87
CA VAL A 320 -4.36 -17.25 12.34
C VAL A 320 -5.38 -17.63 11.29
#